data_AF-A0A8J3ZK15-F1
#
_entry.id   AF-A0A8J3ZK15-F1
#
_cell.length_a   1.000
_cell.length_b   1.000
_cell.length_c   1.000
_cell.angle_alpha   90.00
_cell.angle_beta   90.00
_cell.angle_gamma   90.00
#
_symmetry.space_group_name_H-M   'P 1'
#
loop_
_entity.id
_entity.type
_entity.pdbx_description
1 polymer ?
#
loop_
_entity_poly.entity_id
_entity_poly.type
_entity_poly.pdbx_seq_one_letter_code
_entity_poly.pdbx_strand_id
1 'polypeptide(L)'
;MSRADAAEAVREHFGCAPAELGLAEFEEAFVAWRQVAWSGPVPAVTTQPTVVVDKETGELTPWGALPADLVATQYAAHRAARDRFPPDVRAALETAGWWPARDRAAVVTAWLATPQVATAFAGVDFTGAALAALTEFGGLRISQRGVGESADGGFASRFFPIPDRVGADGLRSFIARTGIAVAPVGDHEDGPGDLVIDGDGRVFLLHWADDYLVADSFDAALVWMVRGGPLLPLE
;
A
#
# COMPACT_ATOMS: atom_id res chain seq x y z
N MET A 1 7.51 -24.37 -11.88
CA MET A 1 8.92 -24.83 -11.82
C MET A 1 9.08 -25.87 -10.71
N SER A 2 9.91 -26.91 -10.89
CA SER A 2 10.15 -27.93 -9.85
C SER A 2 11.26 -27.50 -8.88
N ARG A 3 11.33 -28.12 -7.69
CA ARG A 3 12.39 -27.87 -6.69
C ARG A 3 13.79 -28.21 -7.23
N ALA A 4 13.89 -29.23 -8.08
CA ALA A 4 15.16 -29.65 -8.69
C ALA A 4 15.68 -28.58 -9.67
N ASP A 5 14.80 -28.08 -10.54
CA ASP A 5 15.14 -27.02 -11.50
C ASP A 5 15.54 -25.73 -10.78
N ALA A 6 14.80 -25.35 -9.72
CA ALA A 6 15.12 -24.18 -8.90
C ALA A 6 16.49 -24.31 -8.21
N ALA A 7 16.81 -25.50 -7.67
CA ALA A 7 18.09 -25.76 -7.04
C ALA A 7 19.25 -25.69 -8.06
N GLU A 8 19.05 -26.19 -9.28
CA GLU A 8 20.04 -26.11 -10.35
C GLU A 8 20.30 -24.66 -10.79
N ALA A 9 19.25 -23.90 -11.06
CA ALA A 9 19.35 -22.49 -11.47
C ALA A 9 20.08 -21.63 -10.42
N VAL A 10 19.75 -21.82 -9.14
CA VAL A 10 20.43 -21.07 -8.07
C VAL A 10 21.88 -21.51 -7.88
N ARG A 11 22.17 -22.81 -8.05
CA ARG A 11 23.54 -23.32 -7.96
C ARG A 11 24.44 -22.69 -9.02
N GLU A 12 23.94 -22.56 -10.25
CA GLU A 12 24.64 -21.84 -11.32
C GLU A 12 24.82 -20.36 -10.97
N HIS A 13 23.79 -19.71 -10.42
CA HIS A 13 23.85 -18.31 -10.01
C HIS A 13 24.89 -18.05 -8.90
N PHE A 14 24.92 -18.89 -7.85
CA PHE A 14 25.87 -18.75 -6.74
C PHE A 14 27.26 -19.34 -7.03
N GLY A 15 27.39 -20.21 -8.04
CA GLY A 15 28.62 -20.95 -8.31
C GLY A 15 29.06 -21.85 -7.14
N CYS A 16 28.11 -22.48 -6.43
CA CYS A 16 28.38 -23.27 -5.22
C CYS A 16 28.14 -24.79 -5.42
N ALA A 17 28.63 -25.59 -4.48
CA ALA A 17 28.34 -27.04 -4.44
C ALA A 17 26.93 -27.31 -3.86
N PRO A 18 26.28 -28.44 -4.19
CA PRO A 18 24.93 -28.74 -3.68
C PRO A 18 24.82 -28.76 -2.15
N ALA A 19 25.89 -29.17 -1.45
CA ALA A 19 25.94 -29.18 0.02
C ALA A 19 26.03 -27.78 0.66
N GLU A 20 26.36 -26.76 -0.15
CA GLU A 20 26.45 -25.36 0.28
C GLU A 20 25.17 -24.56 -0.03
N LEU A 21 24.13 -25.21 -0.56
CA LEU A 21 22.88 -24.56 -0.93
C LEU A 21 21.81 -24.83 0.13
N GLY A 22 21.26 -23.78 0.72
CA GLY A 22 20.01 -23.83 1.47
C GLY A 22 18.85 -23.42 0.57
N LEU A 23 17.73 -24.13 0.67
CA LEU A 23 16.54 -23.88 -0.14
C LEU A 23 15.27 -24.10 0.68
N ALA A 24 14.49 -23.04 0.87
CA ALA A 24 13.17 -23.06 1.47
C ALA A 24 12.12 -22.83 0.38
N GLU A 25 11.01 -23.55 0.47
CA GLU A 25 9.88 -23.40 -0.45
C GLU A 25 8.73 -22.71 0.28
N PHE A 26 8.06 -21.79 -0.42
CA PHE A 26 6.79 -21.20 0.00
C PHE A 26 5.83 -21.21 -1.21
N GLU A 27 4.60 -20.73 -1.05
CA GLU A 27 3.52 -20.94 -2.03
C GLU A 27 3.91 -20.50 -3.45
N GLU A 28 4.49 -19.30 -3.59
CA GLU A 28 4.73 -18.64 -4.86
C GLU A 28 6.16 -18.80 -5.41
N ALA A 29 7.13 -19.14 -4.56
CA ALA A 29 8.54 -19.12 -4.94
C ALA A 29 9.42 -20.06 -4.09
N PHE A 30 10.70 -20.10 -4.43
CA PHE A 30 11.75 -20.67 -3.59
C PHE A 30 12.67 -19.56 -3.08
N VAL A 31 13.03 -19.57 -1.80
CA VAL A 31 14.11 -18.73 -1.26
C VAL A 31 15.35 -19.59 -1.08
N ALA A 32 16.45 -19.15 -1.65
CA ALA A 32 17.73 -19.82 -1.55
C ALA A 32 18.78 -18.93 -0.90
N TRP A 33 19.69 -19.57 -0.19
CA TRP A 33 20.85 -18.92 0.43
C TRP A 33 22.04 -19.86 0.33
N ARG A 34 23.25 -19.29 0.34
CA ARG A 34 24.45 -20.10 0.47
C ARG A 34 24.76 -20.31 1.96
N GLN A 35 24.97 -21.56 2.33
CA GLN A 35 25.31 -22.00 3.67
C GLN A 35 26.69 -22.65 3.67
N VAL A 36 27.43 -22.49 4.76
CA VAL A 36 28.59 -23.33 5.06
C VAL A 36 28.01 -24.63 5.61
N ALA A 37 28.46 -25.81 5.15
CA ALA A 37 27.92 -27.14 5.50
C ALA A 37 27.26 -27.18 6.90
N TRP A 38 25.94 -26.98 6.94
CA TRP A 38 25.14 -26.80 8.15
C TRP A 38 23.90 -27.68 8.01
N SER A 39 23.63 -28.49 9.03
CA SER A 39 22.49 -29.43 9.06
C SER A 39 21.42 -29.04 10.10
N GLY A 40 21.47 -27.80 10.59
CA GLY A 40 20.48 -27.25 11.53
C GLY A 40 19.31 -26.52 10.85
N PRO A 41 18.36 -25.98 11.63
CA PRO A 41 17.23 -25.21 11.11
C PRO A 41 17.69 -23.97 10.33
N VAL A 42 16.80 -23.41 9.51
CA VAL A 42 17.04 -22.19 8.71
C VAL A 42 17.57 -21.09 9.64
N PRO A 43 18.75 -20.53 9.38
CA PRO A 43 19.34 -19.54 10.26
C PRO A 43 18.52 -18.26 10.27
N ALA A 44 18.32 -17.70 11.47
CA ALA A 44 17.56 -16.46 11.68
C ALA A 44 18.25 -15.21 11.10
N VAL A 45 19.51 -15.33 10.67
CA VAL A 45 20.25 -14.29 9.93
C VAL A 45 21.09 -15.01 8.88
N THR A 46 20.90 -14.68 7.61
CA THR A 46 21.81 -15.13 6.55
C THR A 46 22.99 -14.17 6.51
N THR A 47 24.22 -14.65 6.67
CA THR A 47 25.42 -13.82 6.47
C THR A 47 25.76 -13.61 4.99
N GLN A 48 24.97 -14.24 4.10
CA GLN A 48 25.16 -14.21 2.66
C GLN A 48 23.88 -13.74 1.96
N PRO A 49 23.99 -13.17 0.75
CA PRO A 49 22.84 -12.76 -0.04
C PRO A 49 21.88 -13.93 -0.27
N THR A 50 20.59 -13.61 -0.28
CA THR A 50 19.53 -14.57 -0.62
C THR A 50 19.06 -14.35 -2.05
N VAL A 51 18.49 -15.37 -2.66
CA VAL A 51 17.92 -15.29 -4.01
C VAL A 51 16.54 -15.91 -3.98
N VAL A 52 15.57 -15.22 -4.58
CA VAL A 52 14.23 -15.76 -4.80
C VAL A 52 14.14 -16.27 -6.23
N VAL A 53 13.56 -17.46 -6.40
CA VAL A 53 13.20 -18.02 -7.71
C VAL A 53 11.68 -18.08 -7.83
N ASP A 54 11.12 -17.31 -8.74
CA ASP A 54 9.68 -17.30 -9.03
C ASP A 54 9.25 -18.63 -9.66
N LYS A 55 8.24 -19.31 -9.11
CA LYS A 55 7.78 -20.62 -9.63
C LYS A 55 7.12 -20.54 -11.00
N GLU A 56 6.52 -19.40 -11.34
CA GLU A 56 5.78 -19.17 -12.58
C GLU A 56 6.72 -18.72 -13.68
N THR A 57 7.55 -17.71 -13.41
CA THR A 57 8.41 -17.10 -14.44
C THR A 57 9.80 -17.71 -14.51
N GLY A 58 10.26 -18.39 -13.44
CA GLY A 58 11.64 -18.84 -13.30
C GLY A 58 12.64 -17.69 -13.06
N GLU A 59 12.16 -16.47 -12.84
CA GLU A 59 13.00 -15.30 -12.62
C GLU A 59 13.78 -15.42 -11.31
N LEU A 60 15.08 -15.08 -11.37
CA LEU A 60 15.97 -15.01 -10.21
C LEU A 60 16.09 -13.56 -9.75
N THR A 61 15.54 -13.25 -8.57
CA THR A 61 15.67 -11.94 -7.95
C THR A 61 16.69 -12.01 -6.82
N PRO A 62 17.80 -11.26 -6.87
CA PRO A 62 18.74 -11.18 -5.76
C PRO A 62 18.16 -10.32 -4.63
N TRP A 63 18.28 -10.82 -3.42
CA TRP A 63 17.91 -10.14 -2.18
C TRP A 63 19.15 -9.98 -1.31
N GLY A 64 19.13 -8.99 -0.43
CA GLY A 64 20.21 -8.77 0.53
C GLY A 64 20.42 -9.97 1.47
N ALA A 65 21.29 -9.77 2.45
CA ALA A 65 21.52 -10.72 3.54
C ALA A 65 20.35 -10.68 4.54
N LEU A 66 19.18 -11.15 4.10
CA LEU A 66 17.93 -11.15 4.85
C LEU A 66 17.48 -12.58 5.19
N PRO A 67 16.83 -12.78 6.34
CA PRO A 67 16.26 -14.07 6.70
C PRO A 67 15.27 -14.58 5.65
N ALA A 68 15.27 -15.88 5.37
CA ALA A 68 14.48 -16.45 4.27
C ALA A 68 12.97 -16.30 4.46
N ASP A 69 12.49 -16.34 5.71
CA ASP A 69 11.10 -16.10 6.09
C ASP A 69 10.68 -14.64 5.85
N LEU A 70 11.56 -13.69 6.18
CA LEU A 70 11.34 -12.28 5.89
C LEU A 70 11.31 -12.03 4.38
N VAL A 71 12.23 -12.63 3.62
CA VAL A 71 12.26 -12.55 2.15
C VAL A 71 10.99 -13.14 1.54
N ALA A 72 10.55 -14.31 2.00
CA ALA A 72 9.30 -14.91 1.53
C ALA A 72 8.09 -14.00 1.80
N THR A 73 8.00 -13.45 3.01
CA THR A 73 6.92 -12.52 3.41
C THR A 73 6.93 -11.26 2.55
N GLN A 74 8.10 -10.63 2.37
CA GLN A 74 8.22 -9.42 1.56
C GLN A 74 7.93 -9.70 0.09
N TYR A 75 8.46 -10.80 -0.46
CA TYR A 75 8.23 -11.18 -1.85
C TYR A 75 6.74 -11.45 -2.12
N ALA A 76 6.05 -12.19 -1.26
CA ALA A 76 4.61 -12.43 -1.39
C ALA A 76 3.82 -11.11 -1.35
N ALA A 77 4.15 -10.20 -0.43
CA ALA A 77 3.53 -8.88 -0.36
C ALA A 77 3.79 -8.05 -1.64
N HIS A 78 5.03 -8.05 -2.15
CA HIS A 78 5.37 -7.38 -3.40
C HIS A 78 4.65 -7.98 -4.61
N ARG A 79 4.48 -9.30 -4.68
CA ARG A 79 3.72 -9.96 -5.74
C ARG A 79 2.24 -9.59 -5.68
N ALA A 80 1.61 -9.68 -4.51
CA ALA A 80 0.22 -9.26 -4.33
C ALA A 80 0.00 -7.78 -4.71
N ALA A 81 0.94 -6.90 -4.34
CA ALA A 81 0.93 -5.49 -4.73
C ALA A 81 1.03 -5.28 -6.25
N ARG A 82 1.78 -6.13 -6.97
CA ARG A 82 1.88 -6.06 -8.43
C ARG A 82 0.55 -6.37 -9.11
N ASP A 83 -0.24 -7.27 -8.54
CA ASP A 83 -1.53 -7.67 -9.09
C ASP A 83 -2.66 -6.73 -8.67
N ARG A 84 -2.51 -6.06 -7.50
CA ARG A 84 -3.46 -5.09 -6.96
C ARG A 84 -3.46 -3.74 -7.69
N PHE A 85 -2.29 -3.23 -8.08
CA PHE A 85 -2.16 -1.89 -8.66
C PHE A 85 -1.50 -1.90 -10.05
N PRO A 86 -2.00 -1.08 -11.00
CA PRO A 86 -1.30 -0.82 -12.25
C PRO A 86 0.14 -0.33 -12.02
N PRO A 87 1.12 -0.65 -12.90
CA PRO A 87 2.53 -0.35 -12.66
C PRO A 87 2.84 1.11 -12.39
N ASP A 88 2.16 2.02 -13.08
CA ASP A 88 2.31 3.47 -12.94
C ASP A 88 1.75 4.01 -11.63
N VAL A 89 0.63 3.44 -11.16
CA VAL A 89 0.01 3.75 -9.86
C VAL A 89 0.88 3.22 -8.73
N ARG A 90 1.37 1.99 -8.84
CA ARG A 90 2.30 1.40 -7.88
C ARG A 90 3.57 2.23 -7.74
N ALA A 91 4.18 2.63 -8.85
CA ALA A 91 5.38 3.47 -8.83
C ALA A 91 5.13 4.83 -8.15
N ALA A 92 3.95 5.43 -8.36
CA ALA A 92 3.57 6.67 -7.68
C ALA A 92 3.40 6.48 -6.16
N LEU A 93 2.77 5.37 -5.74
CA LEU A 93 2.63 5.00 -4.33
C LEU A 93 4.00 4.79 -3.67
N GLU A 94 4.88 4.02 -4.31
CA GLU A 94 6.24 3.76 -3.83
C GLU A 94 7.05 5.07 -3.71
N THR A 95 6.92 5.97 -4.70
CA THR A 95 7.54 7.31 -4.67
C THR A 95 7.00 8.16 -3.52
N ALA A 96 5.71 8.04 -3.19
CA ALA A 96 5.09 8.67 -2.03
C ALA A 96 5.52 8.04 -0.68
N GLY A 97 6.32 6.97 -0.72
CA GLY A 97 6.82 6.26 0.46
C GLY A 97 5.91 5.13 0.94
N TRP A 98 4.97 4.67 0.13
CA TRP A 98 4.25 3.42 0.39
C TRP A 98 5.15 2.21 0.11
N TRP A 99 4.89 1.11 0.81
CA TRP A 99 5.44 -0.20 0.48
C TRP A 99 4.38 -1.26 0.79
N PRO A 100 4.43 -2.43 0.14
CA PRO A 100 3.47 -3.50 0.38
C PRO A 100 3.44 -3.95 1.85
N ALA A 101 2.25 -4.23 2.37
CA ALA A 101 2.01 -4.60 3.78
C ALA A 101 2.48 -3.54 4.80
N ARG A 102 2.51 -2.25 4.40
CA ARG A 102 2.70 -1.13 5.33
C ARG A 102 1.60 -1.11 6.39
N ASP A 103 2.00 -0.96 7.65
CA ASP A 103 1.11 -0.89 8.82
C ASP A 103 1.37 0.40 9.62
N ARG A 104 0.34 1.25 9.72
CA ARG A 104 0.32 2.50 10.48
C ARG A 104 -0.71 2.49 11.61
N ALA A 105 -1.27 1.35 11.99
CA ALA A 105 -2.34 1.24 12.99
C ALA A 105 -2.02 1.98 14.29
N ALA A 106 -0.79 1.83 14.82
CA ALA A 106 -0.36 2.49 16.04
C ALA A 106 -0.35 4.03 15.90
N VAL A 107 0.09 4.54 14.74
CA VAL A 107 0.14 5.98 14.45
C VAL A 107 -1.27 6.55 14.28
N VAL A 108 -2.15 5.84 13.57
CA VAL A 108 -3.55 6.22 13.40
C VAL A 108 -4.28 6.22 14.75
N THR A 109 -4.07 5.20 15.57
CA THR A 109 -4.64 5.10 16.92
C THR A 109 -4.22 6.29 17.78
N ALA A 110 -2.92 6.63 17.77
CA ALA A 110 -2.42 7.77 18.52
C ALA A 110 -2.99 9.10 18.01
N TRP A 111 -3.13 9.26 16.68
CA TRP A 111 -3.73 10.43 16.06
C TRP A 111 -5.21 10.61 16.43
N LEU A 112 -6.02 9.54 16.34
CA LEU A 112 -7.43 9.55 16.73
C LEU A 112 -7.61 9.91 18.21
N ALA A 113 -6.66 9.54 19.06
CA ALA A 113 -6.67 9.86 20.49
C ALA A 113 -6.28 11.32 20.82
N THR A 114 -5.80 12.10 19.85
CA THR A 114 -5.47 13.51 20.11
C THR A 114 -6.74 14.33 20.39
N PRO A 115 -6.75 15.25 21.37
CA PRO A 115 -7.96 15.97 21.76
C PRO A 115 -8.63 16.75 20.62
N GLN A 116 -7.83 17.35 19.72
CA GLN A 116 -8.37 18.09 18.58
C GLN A 116 -9.13 17.16 17.62
N VAL A 117 -8.55 16.00 17.28
CA VAL A 117 -9.13 15.03 16.35
C VAL A 117 -10.35 14.35 16.96
N ALA A 118 -10.24 13.90 18.21
CA ALA A 118 -11.34 13.28 18.96
C ALA A 118 -12.55 14.21 19.08
N THR A 119 -12.32 15.52 19.25
CA THR A 119 -13.40 16.52 19.29
C THR A 119 -13.97 16.77 17.88
N ALA A 120 -13.12 16.94 16.88
CA ALA A 120 -13.54 17.26 15.52
C ALA A 120 -14.41 16.15 14.90
N PHE A 121 -14.04 14.90 15.14
CA PHE A 121 -14.70 13.71 14.60
C PHE A 121 -15.49 12.92 15.66
N ALA A 122 -15.98 13.60 16.69
CA ALA A 122 -16.82 12.98 17.70
C ALA A 122 -18.06 12.33 17.04
N GLY A 123 -18.25 11.04 17.28
CA GLY A 123 -19.36 10.25 16.71
C GLY A 123 -19.11 9.69 15.31
N VAL A 124 -17.94 9.93 14.71
CA VAL A 124 -17.54 9.30 13.45
C VAL A 124 -17.01 7.90 13.71
N ASP A 125 -17.47 6.92 12.94
CA ASP A 125 -16.97 5.54 12.99
C ASP A 125 -15.78 5.38 12.05
N PHE A 126 -14.58 5.16 12.60
CA PHE A 126 -13.37 4.91 11.82
C PHE A 126 -13.11 3.44 11.53
N THR A 127 -14.03 2.51 11.83
CA THR A 127 -13.81 1.07 11.61
C THR A 127 -13.87 0.66 10.13
N GLY A 128 -13.63 -0.63 9.85
CA GLY A 128 -13.77 -1.19 8.50
C GLY A 128 -12.85 -0.54 7.48
N ALA A 129 -13.44 -0.09 6.36
CA ALA A 129 -12.71 0.47 5.23
C ALA A 129 -11.89 1.71 5.59
N ALA A 130 -12.39 2.57 6.48
CA ALA A 130 -11.67 3.75 6.93
C ALA A 130 -10.39 3.39 7.70
N LEU A 131 -10.47 2.48 8.68
CA LEU A 131 -9.30 2.05 9.43
C LEU A 131 -8.28 1.35 8.52
N ALA A 132 -8.76 0.51 7.60
CA ALA A 132 -7.91 -0.21 6.66
C ALA A 132 -7.13 0.78 5.77
N ALA A 133 -7.82 1.77 5.19
CA ALA A 133 -7.21 2.79 4.34
C ALA A 133 -6.16 3.61 5.11
N LEU A 134 -6.48 4.10 6.32
CA LEU A 134 -5.56 4.90 7.12
C LEU A 134 -4.37 4.08 7.66
N THR A 135 -4.59 2.81 8.00
CA THR A 135 -3.52 1.89 8.42
C THR A 135 -2.52 1.68 7.30
N GLU A 136 -2.96 1.49 6.06
CA GLU A 136 -2.05 1.21 4.97
C GLU A 136 -1.44 2.50 4.36
N PHE A 137 -2.27 3.49 4.08
CA PHE A 137 -1.92 4.68 3.29
C PHE A 137 -1.78 5.97 4.12
N GLY A 138 -2.01 5.90 5.43
CA GLY A 138 -2.00 7.08 6.29
C GLY A 138 -0.65 7.80 6.31
N GLY A 139 -0.71 9.13 6.19
CA GLY A 139 0.44 10.04 6.13
C GLY A 139 1.13 10.09 4.77
N LEU A 140 0.60 9.44 3.73
CA LEU A 140 1.12 9.58 2.37
C LEU A 140 0.59 10.87 1.73
N ARG A 141 1.37 11.39 0.78
CA ARG A 141 0.99 12.45 -0.16
C ARG A 141 1.23 11.91 -1.57
N ILE A 142 0.17 11.80 -2.36
CA ILE A 142 0.21 11.33 -3.74
C ILE A 142 -0.02 12.52 -4.66
N SER A 143 0.92 12.78 -5.56
CA SER A 143 0.75 13.77 -6.61
C SER A 143 -0.03 13.19 -7.78
N GLN A 144 -1.13 13.83 -8.17
CA GLN A 144 -1.81 13.51 -9.42
C GLN A 144 -0.95 13.95 -10.62
N ARG A 145 -0.99 13.17 -11.70
CA ARG A 145 -0.38 13.54 -12.98
C ARG A 145 -1.12 14.71 -13.60
N GLY A 146 -0.35 15.64 -14.16
CA GLY A 146 -0.87 16.80 -14.88
C GLY A 146 -1.13 16.53 -16.36
N VAL A 147 -1.59 17.59 -17.04
CA VAL A 147 -1.75 17.59 -18.51
C VAL A 147 -0.43 17.18 -19.18
N GLY A 148 -0.49 16.18 -20.05
CA GLY A 148 0.69 15.63 -20.72
C GLY A 148 1.46 14.58 -19.90
N GLU A 149 0.82 13.98 -18.88
CA GLU A 149 1.38 12.94 -18.00
C GLU A 149 2.59 13.39 -17.16
N SER A 150 2.78 14.70 -17.00
CA SER A 150 3.81 15.22 -16.11
C SER A 150 3.54 14.77 -14.67
N ALA A 151 4.53 14.10 -14.06
CA ALA A 151 4.55 13.90 -12.62
C ALA A 151 4.48 15.29 -11.95
N ASP A 152 3.59 15.44 -10.97
CA ASP A 152 3.36 16.67 -10.20
C ASP A 152 2.67 17.84 -10.94
N GLY A 153 2.07 17.61 -12.10
CA GLY A 153 1.31 18.65 -12.81
C GLY A 153 -0.17 18.76 -12.42
N GLY A 154 -0.68 17.88 -11.55
CA GLY A 154 -2.05 17.86 -11.03
C GLY A 154 -2.13 18.19 -9.55
N PHE A 155 -3.31 18.00 -8.94
CA PHE A 155 -3.55 18.27 -7.53
C PHE A 155 -3.14 17.08 -6.65
N ALA A 156 -2.50 17.34 -5.51
CA ALA A 156 -2.10 16.26 -4.62
C ALA A 156 -3.26 15.80 -3.73
N SER A 157 -3.25 14.51 -3.39
CA SER A 157 -4.10 13.93 -2.35
C SER A 157 -3.24 13.59 -1.14
N ARG A 158 -3.68 13.96 0.06
CA ARG A 158 -3.00 13.62 1.32
C ARG A 158 -3.92 12.77 2.18
N PHE A 159 -3.36 11.83 2.94
CA PHE A 159 -4.15 10.98 3.83
C PHE A 159 -3.81 11.22 5.29
N PHE A 160 -4.84 11.23 6.14
CA PHE A 160 -4.64 11.38 7.58
C PHE A 160 -3.71 10.28 8.13
N PRO A 161 -2.91 10.57 9.16
CA PRO A 161 -2.73 11.86 9.84
C PRO A 161 -1.99 12.91 8.99
N ILE A 162 -2.53 14.14 8.95
CA ILE A 162 -1.95 15.30 8.23
C ILE A 162 -1.67 16.40 9.27
N PRO A 163 -0.43 16.93 9.39
CA PRO A 163 -0.06 17.84 10.48
C PRO A 163 -0.84 19.16 10.55
N ASP A 164 -1.26 19.69 9.40
CA ASP A 164 -1.85 21.02 9.21
C ASP A 164 -3.36 20.97 8.92
N ARG A 165 -4.01 19.80 9.04
CA ARG A 165 -5.42 19.61 8.68
C ARG A 165 -6.17 18.82 9.74
N VAL A 166 -7.26 19.40 10.24
CA VAL A 166 -8.34 18.72 10.95
C VAL A 166 -9.61 19.48 10.60
N GLY A 167 -10.41 18.97 9.65
CA GLY A 167 -11.63 19.61 9.17
C GLY A 167 -12.79 18.63 9.19
N ALA A 168 -13.93 19.03 9.77
CA ALA A 168 -15.11 18.17 9.94
C ALA A 168 -16.43 18.81 9.48
N ASP A 169 -16.39 20.07 9.03
CA ASP A 169 -17.61 20.78 8.65
C ASP A 169 -18.20 20.23 7.34
N GLY A 170 -17.37 20.01 6.32
CA GLY A 170 -17.79 19.36 5.08
C GLY A 170 -18.37 17.97 5.32
N LEU A 171 -17.67 17.16 6.13
CA LEU A 171 -18.12 15.83 6.57
C LEU A 171 -19.53 15.87 7.20
N ARG A 172 -19.77 16.78 8.16
CA ARG A 172 -21.07 16.90 8.84
C ARG A 172 -22.17 17.34 7.88
N SER A 173 -21.89 18.31 7.01
CA SER A 173 -22.83 18.78 5.99
C SER A 173 -23.19 17.69 5.00
N PHE A 174 -22.21 16.88 4.57
CA PHE A 174 -22.44 15.73 3.70
C PHE A 174 -23.37 14.72 4.37
N ILE A 175 -23.04 14.25 5.59
CA ILE A 175 -23.84 13.26 6.31
C ILE A 175 -25.28 13.76 6.51
N ALA A 176 -25.46 15.04 6.89
CA ALA A 176 -26.78 15.62 7.09
C ALA A 176 -27.59 15.72 5.80
N ARG A 177 -26.95 15.94 4.65
CA ARG A 177 -27.60 16.05 3.34
C ARG A 177 -27.94 14.70 2.73
N THR A 178 -27.01 13.75 2.78
CA THR A 178 -27.09 12.47 2.04
C THR A 178 -27.59 11.32 2.90
N GLY A 179 -27.44 11.41 4.23
CA GLY A 179 -27.68 10.31 5.16
C GLY A 179 -26.64 9.19 5.09
N ILE A 180 -25.59 9.34 4.28
CA ILE A 180 -24.51 8.34 4.14
C ILE A 180 -23.53 8.54 5.29
N ALA A 181 -23.34 7.50 6.10
CA ALA A 181 -22.32 7.49 7.14
C ALA A 181 -20.93 7.34 6.53
N VAL A 182 -20.06 8.31 6.78
CA VAL A 182 -18.70 8.38 6.22
C VAL A 182 -17.67 8.78 7.27
N ALA A 183 -16.43 8.35 7.06
CA ALA A 183 -15.27 8.78 7.82
C ALA A 183 -14.28 9.53 6.92
N PRO A 184 -13.58 10.55 7.45
CA PRO A 184 -12.59 11.28 6.69
C PRO A 184 -11.29 10.47 6.56
N VAL A 185 -10.77 10.39 5.34
CA VAL A 185 -9.51 9.68 5.04
C VAL A 185 -8.39 10.62 4.63
N GLY A 186 -8.71 11.85 4.22
CA GLY A 186 -7.70 12.78 3.74
C GLY A 186 -8.26 14.07 3.15
N ASP A 187 -7.45 14.74 2.35
CA ASP A 187 -7.84 15.86 1.52
C ASP A 187 -7.28 15.75 0.10
N HIS A 188 -7.85 16.54 -0.79
CA HIS A 188 -7.42 16.71 -2.17
C HIS A 188 -7.26 18.20 -2.46
N GLU A 189 -6.13 18.60 -3.05
CA GLU A 189 -5.74 20.01 -3.18
C GLU A 189 -6.40 20.77 -4.33
N ASP A 190 -7.32 20.15 -5.08
CA ASP A 190 -8.15 20.82 -6.09
C ASP A 190 -9.24 21.66 -5.41
N GLY A 191 -8.87 22.88 -4.99
CA GLY A 191 -9.65 23.61 -3.99
C GLY A 191 -9.60 22.90 -2.62
N PRO A 192 -10.07 23.53 -1.54
CA PRO A 192 -10.18 22.83 -0.27
C PRO A 192 -11.25 21.73 -0.41
N GLY A 193 -10.84 20.48 -0.64
CA GLY A 193 -11.71 19.31 -0.75
C GLY A 193 -11.35 18.23 0.27
N ASP A 194 -12.35 17.66 0.95
CA ASP A 194 -12.15 16.58 1.91
C ASP A 194 -12.42 15.22 1.23
N LEU A 195 -11.55 14.24 1.46
CA LEU A 195 -11.75 12.86 1.02
C LEU A 195 -12.39 12.06 2.15
N VAL A 196 -13.53 11.42 1.86
CA VAL A 196 -14.27 10.62 2.83
C VAL A 196 -14.61 9.25 2.27
N ILE A 197 -14.76 8.25 3.14
CA ILE A 197 -15.06 6.87 2.78
C ILE A 197 -16.26 6.37 3.58
N ASP A 198 -17.16 5.60 2.96
CA ASP A 198 -18.25 4.94 3.68
C ASP A 198 -17.89 3.52 4.16
N GLY A 199 -18.83 2.86 4.83
CA GLY A 199 -18.64 1.50 5.34
C GLY A 199 -18.47 0.44 4.26
N ASP A 200 -18.96 0.69 3.05
CA ASP A 200 -18.80 -0.21 1.88
C ASP A 200 -17.46 0.02 1.16
N GLY A 201 -16.73 1.09 1.51
CA GLY A 201 -15.44 1.44 0.94
C GLY A 201 -15.52 2.42 -0.24
N ARG A 202 -16.70 2.95 -0.54
CA ARG A 202 -16.86 3.97 -1.59
C ARG A 202 -16.23 5.28 -1.12
N VAL A 203 -15.48 5.91 -2.01
CA VAL A 203 -14.72 7.14 -1.73
C VAL A 203 -15.40 8.33 -2.39
N PHE A 204 -15.61 9.37 -1.61
CA PHE A 204 -16.22 10.62 -2.05
C PHE A 204 -15.24 11.78 -1.89
N LEU A 205 -15.32 12.74 -2.80
CA LEU A 205 -14.64 14.03 -2.71
C LEU A 205 -15.68 15.09 -2.39
N LEU A 206 -15.58 15.66 -1.19
CA LEU A 206 -16.40 16.78 -0.74
C LEU A 206 -15.76 18.07 -1.21
N HIS A 207 -16.16 18.53 -2.40
CA HIS A 207 -15.55 19.68 -3.05
C HIS A 207 -16.46 20.90 -2.96
N TRP A 208 -15.88 22.11 -2.99
CA TRP A 208 -16.65 23.34 -2.81
C TRP A 208 -17.72 23.56 -3.90
N ALA A 209 -17.53 22.97 -5.08
CA ALA A 209 -18.48 23.07 -6.20
C ALA A 209 -19.62 22.05 -6.11
N ASP A 210 -19.32 20.81 -5.70
CA ASP A 210 -20.30 19.75 -5.44
C ASP A 210 -19.62 18.57 -4.72
N ASP A 211 -20.41 17.59 -4.30
CA ASP A 211 -19.89 16.31 -3.81
C ASP A 211 -19.84 15.29 -4.96
N TYR A 212 -18.73 14.56 -5.04
CA TYR A 212 -18.48 13.62 -6.13
C TYR A 212 -18.18 12.23 -5.61
N LEU A 213 -18.72 11.20 -6.27
CA LEU A 213 -18.23 9.83 -6.11
C LEU A 213 -16.94 9.70 -6.92
N VAL A 214 -15.84 9.41 -6.22
CA VAL A 214 -14.53 9.20 -6.84
C VAL A 214 -14.41 7.78 -7.37
N ALA A 215 -14.75 6.79 -6.52
CA ALA A 215 -14.71 5.38 -6.87
C ALA A 215 -15.46 4.51 -5.86
N ASP A 216 -15.79 3.28 -6.28
CA ASP A 216 -16.48 2.29 -5.44
C ASP A 216 -15.56 1.56 -4.44
N SER A 217 -14.26 1.84 -4.48
CA SER A 217 -13.28 1.30 -3.52
C SER A 217 -12.11 2.26 -3.33
N PHE A 218 -11.41 2.14 -2.20
CA PHE A 218 -10.21 2.95 -1.94
C PHE A 218 -9.09 2.69 -2.97
N ASP A 219 -8.90 1.45 -3.41
CA ASP A 219 -7.89 1.12 -4.42
C ASP A 219 -8.20 1.76 -5.77
N ALA A 220 -9.47 1.74 -6.19
CA ALA A 220 -9.90 2.41 -7.40
C ALA A 220 -9.78 3.94 -7.26
N ALA A 221 -10.01 4.48 -6.06
CA ALA A 221 -9.78 5.90 -5.77
C ALA A 221 -8.29 6.26 -5.89
N LEU A 222 -7.35 5.41 -5.44
CA LEU A 222 -5.91 5.63 -5.61
C LEU A 222 -5.51 5.68 -7.09
N VAL A 223 -6.12 4.86 -7.94
CA VAL A 223 -5.92 4.95 -9.40
C VAL A 223 -6.36 6.32 -9.93
N TRP A 224 -7.53 6.80 -9.50
CA TRP A 224 -8.01 8.14 -9.86
C TRP A 224 -7.09 9.24 -9.34
N MET A 225 -6.62 9.16 -8.08
CA MET A 225 -5.74 10.18 -7.48
C MET A 225 -4.38 10.27 -8.16
N VAL A 226 -3.88 9.17 -8.75
CA VAL A 226 -2.62 9.20 -9.51
C VAL A 226 -2.85 9.72 -10.94
N ARG A 227 -3.89 9.23 -11.62
CA ARG A 227 -4.09 9.48 -13.05
C ARG A 227 -4.94 10.70 -13.36
N GLY A 228 -5.72 11.17 -12.39
CA GLY A 228 -6.89 12.00 -12.61
C GLY A 228 -7.99 11.22 -13.34
N GLY A 229 -9.15 11.86 -13.46
CA GLY A 229 -10.28 11.29 -14.18
C GLY A 229 -11.51 12.17 -14.07
N PRO A 230 -12.58 11.85 -14.83
CA PRO A 230 -13.85 12.52 -14.65
C PRO A 230 -14.35 12.32 -13.21
N LEU A 231 -14.96 13.35 -12.64
CA LEU A 231 -15.72 13.26 -11.40
C LEU A 231 -17.18 13.03 -11.75
N LEU A 232 -17.80 12.04 -11.11
CA LEU A 232 -19.22 11.77 -11.26
C LEU A 232 -19.97 12.50 -10.14
N PRO A 233 -20.92 13.41 -10.46
CA PRO A 233 -21.75 14.02 -9.46
C PRO A 233 -22.47 12.97 -8.64
N LEU A 234 -22.62 13.22 -7.34
CA LEU A 234 -23.46 12.39 -6.49
C LEU A 234 -24.94 12.65 -6.83
N GLU A 235 -25.64 11.64 -7.37
CA GLU A 235 -27.10 11.70 -7.62
C GLU A 235 -27.93 11.62 -6.33
#